data_AF-A0A2D6J0C6-F1
#
_entry.id   AF-A0A2D6J0C6-F1
#
_cell.length_a   1.000
_cell.length_b   1.000
_cell.length_c   1.000
_cell.angle_alpha   90.00
_cell.angle_beta   90.00
_cell.angle_gamma   90.00
#
_symmetry.space_group_name_H-M   'P 1'
#
loop_
_entity.id
_entity.type
_entity.pdbx_description
1 polymer ?
#
loop_
_entity_poly.entity_id
_entity_poly.type
_entity_poly.pdbx_seq_one_letter_code
_entity_poly.pdbx_strand_id
1 'polypeptide(L)'
;MANLDKQLPLFQLAPAGDTKAIEHVRQAIAGGKHWYIALLEAIGLWSSAEEANNGRVHCYLIDGEAFDWLELAERLCETVDGSLPDNEKMALLFHGEPPLDLTTEEFKQLIGSNKYRQYLNYFYGITVEEALILAVQEEIRKEKRTSGYDNEHDIDNEVYQRTYGDTKTALLNSFRRENDYPQRRSIILTELKEFTYWRFKYRLNHCDKARIASDTKKGLEQLKRQGTNHNFPRKLVTDK
;
A
#
# COMPACT_ATOMS: atom_id res chain seq x y z
N MET A 1 -10.04 -30.15 30.64
CA MET A 1 -8.93 -29.68 31.49
C MET A 1 -7.62 -30.15 30.86
N ALA A 2 -6.59 -29.31 30.91
CA ALA A 2 -5.36 -29.29 30.12
C ALA A 2 -5.56 -28.79 28.67
N ASN A 3 -4.82 -27.84 28.12
CA ASN A 3 -3.59 -27.19 28.55
C ASN A 3 -3.63 -25.71 28.12
N LEU A 4 -3.56 -24.82 29.11
CA LEU A 4 -3.53 -23.36 28.98
C LEU A 4 -2.05 -22.97 29.03
N ASP A 5 -1.35 -23.03 27.90
CA ASP A 5 -0.02 -22.44 27.74
C ASP A 5 0.20 -22.09 26.27
N LYS A 6 -0.43 -20.99 25.84
CA LYS A 6 0.12 -20.18 24.75
C LYS A 6 0.76 -18.97 25.40
N GLN A 7 2.07 -19.10 25.56
CA GLN A 7 2.99 -18.05 25.97
C GLN A 7 2.59 -16.71 25.34
N LEU A 8 2.47 -15.68 26.19
CA LEU A 8 2.42 -14.29 25.76
C LEU A 8 3.61 -14.02 24.82
N PRO A 9 3.46 -13.17 23.79
CA PRO A 9 4.59 -12.79 22.96
C PRO A 9 5.64 -12.12 23.84
N LEU A 10 6.87 -12.63 23.77
CA LEU A 10 8.08 -11.97 24.25
C LEU A 10 8.02 -10.49 23.81
N PHE A 11 8.25 -9.56 24.73
CA PHE A 11 8.58 -8.18 24.38
C PHE A 11 9.84 -8.22 23.49
N GLN A 12 9.65 -8.24 22.17
CA GLN A 12 10.75 -8.10 21.24
C GLN A 12 11.27 -6.66 21.39
N LEU A 13 12.52 -6.53 21.83
CA LEU A 13 13.25 -5.27 21.72
C LEU A 13 13.19 -4.85 20.25
N ALA A 14 12.62 -3.66 19.99
CA ALA A 14 12.59 -3.09 18.66
C ALA A 14 14.02 -3.07 18.10
N PRO A 15 14.23 -3.43 16.82
CA PRO A 15 15.54 -3.38 16.20
C PRO A 15 16.24 -2.04 16.42
N ALA A 16 17.57 -2.06 16.48
CA ALA A 16 18.36 -0.86 16.72
C ALA A 16 18.11 0.24 15.66
N GLY A 17 17.73 -0.14 14.44
CA GLY A 17 17.33 0.81 13.38
C GLY A 17 16.02 1.54 13.71
N ASP A 18 15.01 0.81 14.16
CA ASP A 18 13.68 1.34 14.44
C ASP A 18 13.70 2.28 15.65
N THR A 19 14.44 1.90 16.70
CA THR A 19 14.66 2.77 17.86
C THR A 19 15.36 4.07 17.46
N LYS A 20 16.35 4.00 16.56
CA LYS A 20 17.03 5.18 16.01
C LYS A 20 16.10 6.06 15.17
N ALA A 21 15.23 5.46 14.36
CA ALA A 21 14.25 6.19 13.56
C ALA A 21 13.29 7.00 14.45
N ILE A 22 12.79 6.39 15.53
CA ILE A 22 11.90 7.05 16.48
C ILE A 22 12.61 8.20 17.21
N GLU A 23 13.85 7.98 17.65
CA GLU A 23 14.63 9.03 18.30
C GLU A 23 14.96 10.17 17.33
N HIS A 24 15.32 9.84 16.08
CA HIS A 24 15.62 10.80 15.03
C HIS A 24 14.45 11.75 14.77
N VAL A 25 13.23 11.22 14.57
CA VAL A 25 12.06 12.08 14.28
C VAL A 25 11.76 13.02 15.45
N ARG A 26 11.87 12.55 16.70
CA ARG A 26 11.68 13.37 17.90
C ARG A 26 12.70 14.50 17.99
N GLN A 27 13.98 14.17 17.88
CA GLN A 27 15.07 15.14 17.99
C GLN A 27 15.04 16.16 16.86
N ALA A 28 14.78 15.72 15.62
CA ALA A 28 14.72 16.61 14.47
C ALA A 28 13.58 17.64 14.60
N ILE A 29 12.40 17.21 15.04
CA ILE A 29 11.26 18.11 15.29
C ILE A 29 11.58 19.07 16.44
N ALA A 30 12.12 18.58 17.56
CA ALA A 30 12.52 19.43 18.69
C ALA A 30 13.61 20.44 18.31
N GLY A 31 14.48 20.08 17.36
CA GLY A 31 15.51 20.96 16.77
C GLY A 31 14.98 21.96 15.75
N GLY A 32 13.67 22.00 15.49
CA GLY A 32 13.02 22.95 14.57
C GLY A 32 13.00 22.53 13.10
N LYS A 33 13.37 21.28 12.76
CA LYS A 33 13.20 20.76 11.39
C LYS A 33 11.70 20.58 11.11
N HIS A 34 11.30 20.84 9.87
CA HIS A 34 9.93 20.54 9.44
C HIS A 34 9.61 19.06 9.62
N TRP A 35 8.50 18.76 10.29
CA TRP A 35 8.15 17.40 10.72
C TRP A 35 8.09 16.40 9.58
N TYR A 36 7.57 16.79 8.41
CA TYR A 36 7.51 15.92 7.24
C TYR A 36 8.88 15.48 6.73
N ILE A 37 9.89 16.37 6.76
CA ILE A 37 11.26 16.01 6.39
C ILE A 37 11.85 15.04 7.42
N ALA A 38 11.67 15.34 8.71
CA ALA A 38 12.10 14.46 9.80
C ALA A 38 11.47 13.06 9.71
N LEU A 39 10.19 12.99 9.33
CA LEU A 39 9.44 11.76 9.12
C LEU A 39 10.02 10.92 7.98
N LEU A 40 10.27 11.53 6.81
CA LEU A 40 10.83 10.82 5.65
C LEU A 40 12.25 10.29 5.93
N GLU A 41 13.07 11.08 6.63
CA GLU A 41 14.39 10.62 7.09
C GLU A 41 14.27 9.41 8.04
N ALA A 42 13.33 9.46 9.00
CA ALA A 42 13.08 8.36 9.92
C ALA A 42 12.59 7.09 9.20
N ILE A 43 11.73 7.24 8.18
CA ILE A 43 11.32 6.13 7.30
C ILE A 43 12.54 5.47 6.63
N GLY A 44 13.52 6.27 6.20
CA GLY A 44 14.77 5.77 5.62
C GLY A 44 15.63 4.96 6.60
N LEU A 45 15.53 5.24 7.90
CA LEU A 45 16.24 4.54 8.96
C LEU A 45 15.52 3.26 9.44
N TRP A 46 14.23 3.13 9.15
CA TRP A 46 13.41 2.02 9.65
C TRP A 46 13.74 0.69 8.98
N SER A 47 13.94 -0.33 9.81
CA SER A 47 14.48 -1.63 9.39
C SER A 47 13.48 -2.79 9.41
N SER A 48 12.47 -2.75 10.28
CA SER A 48 11.48 -3.84 10.34
C SER A 48 10.54 -3.85 9.14
N ALA A 49 10.25 -5.06 8.65
CA ALA A 49 9.22 -5.32 7.64
C ALA A 49 7.81 -5.33 8.26
N GLU A 50 7.71 -5.73 9.53
CA GLU A 50 6.47 -5.83 10.29
C GLU A 50 6.76 -5.62 11.78
N GLU A 51 5.75 -5.21 12.55
CA GLU A 51 5.83 -5.17 14.02
C GLU A 51 4.46 -5.39 14.67
N ALA A 52 4.46 -5.81 15.94
CA ALA A 52 3.27 -5.82 16.78
C ALA A 52 3.34 -4.66 17.77
N ASN A 53 2.48 -3.65 17.61
CA ASN A 53 2.43 -2.47 18.46
C ASN A 53 0.98 -2.17 18.88
N ASN A 54 0.76 -1.86 20.16
CA ASN A 54 -0.56 -1.52 20.71
C ASN A 54 -1.70 -2.51 20.35
N GLY A 55 -1.39 -3.80 20.22
CA GLY A 55 -2.36 -4.84 19.85
C GLY A 55 -2.72 -4.87 18.36
N ARG A 56 -2.12 -4.01 17.53
CA ARG A 56 -2.18 -4.04 16.06
C ARG A 56 -0.89 -4.66 15.51
N VAL A 57 -1.02 -5.47 14.46
CA VAL A 57 0.12 -5.92 13.66
C VAL A 57 0.22 -4.99 12.46
N HIS A 58 1.35 -4.29 12.35
CA HIS A 58 1.67 -3.46 11.19
C HIS A 58 2.54 -4.27 10.23
N CYS A 59 2.16 -4.29 8.95
CA CYS A 59 2.95 -4.86 7.88
C CYS A 59 3.36 -3.72 6.94
N TYR A 60 4.64 -3.36 6.98
CA TYR A 60 5.21 -2.26 6.21
C TYR A 60 5.73 -2.72 4.85
N LEU A 61 6.25 -3.95 4.77
CA LEU A 61 6.88 -4.48 3.56
C LEU A 61 6.17 -5.75 3.11
N ILE A 62 5.24 -5.58 2.18
CA ILE A 62 4.42 -6.64 1.62
C ILE A 62 5.29 -7.52 0.74
N ASP A 63 5.25 -8.83 1.03
CA ASP A 63 5.97 -9.86 0.28
C ASP A 63 7.49 -9.58 0.17
N GLY A 64 8.06 -8.84 1.12
CA GLY A 64 9.47 -8.43 1.10
C GLY A 64 9.84 -7.40 0.02
N GLU A 65 8.88 -6.93 -0.78
CA GLU A 65 9.15 -6.16 -1.99
C GLU A 65 8.41 -4.83 -2.08
N ALA A 66 7.16 -4.74 -1.61
CA ALA A 66 6.29 -3.58 -1.76
C ALA A 66 6.14 -2.84 -0.42
N PHE A 67 6.74 -1.65 -0.34
CA PHE A 67 6.79 -0.85 0.89
C PHE A 67 5.60 0.11 1.00
N ASP A 68 4.73 -0.15 1.98
CA ASP A 68 3.65 0.74 2.38
C ASP A 68 4.18 1.82 3.32
N TRP A 69 4.67 2.90 2.72
CA TRP A 69 5.29 3.99 3.47
C TRP A 69 4.29 4.79 4.32
N LEU A 70 3.00 4.82 3.96
CA LEU A 70 1.98 5.51 4.75
C LEU A 70 1.62 4.73 6.02
N GLU A 71 1.60 3.40 5.97
CA GLU A 71 1.44 2.57 7.18
C GLU A 71 2.58 2.86 8.18
N LEU A 72 3.81 3.00 7.70
CA LEU A 72 4.93 3.38 8.56
C LEU A 72 4.86 4.86 9.00
N ALA A 73 4.37 5.74 8.13
CA ALA A 73 4.17 7.15 8.46
C ALA A 73 3.15 7.30 9.60
N GLU A 74 2.02 6.58 9.55
CA GLU A 74 1.01 6.53 10.63
C GLU A 74 1.69 6.15 11.95
N ARG A 75 2.44 5.05 11.95
CA ARG A 75 3.16 4.55 13.12
C ARG A 75 4.14 5.56 13.70
N LEU A 76 4.94 6.22 12.87
CA LEU A 76 5.94 7.19 13.31
C LEU A 76 5.26 8.46 13.83
N CYS A 77 4.17 8.91 13.21
CA CYS A 77 3.36 10.02 13.68
C CYS A 77 2.81 9.78 15.10
N GLU A 78 2.41 8.56 15.44
CA GLU A 78 1.99 8.21 16.81
C GLU A 78 3.09 8.45 17.86
N THR A 79 4.37 8.33 17.49
CA THR A 79 5.49 8.48 18.43
C THR A 79 5.80 9.92 18.81
N VAL A 80 5.28 10.87 18.04
CA VAL A 80 5.43 12.32 18.17
C VAL A 80 4.06 13.01 18.21
N ASP A 81 3.01 12.26 18.55
CA ASP A 81 1.65 12.76 18.56
C ASP A 81 1.52 13.96 19.52
N GLY A 82 0.77 14.97 19.10
CA GLY A 82 0.70 16.27 19.79
C GLY A 82 1.79 17.29 19.41
N SER A 83 2.84 16.91 18.68
CA SER A 83 3.82 17.85 18.10
C SER A 83 3.54 18.21 16.64
N LEU A 84 2.53 17.58 16.04
CA LEU A 84 2.19 17.70 14.62
C LEU A 84 0.89 18.51 14.44
N PRO A 85 0.78 19.36 13.40
CA PRO A 85 -0.50 19.95 13.02
C PRO A 85 -1.49 18.87 12.60
N ASP A 86 -2.63 18.74 13.30
CA ASP A 86 -3.59 17.67 13.05
C ASP A 86 -4.17 17.70 11.62
N ASN A 87 -4.43 18.88 11.07
CA ASN A 87 -4.93 19.05 9.71
C ASN A 87 -3.95 18.49 8.66
N GLU A 88 -2.65 18.78 8.80
CA GLU A 88 -1.63 18.30 7.87
C GLU A 88 -1.38 16.80 8.04
N LYS A 89 -1.35 16.31 9.29
CA LYS A 89 -1.24 14.88 9.60
C LYS A 89 -2.40 14.09 8.97
N MET A 90 -3.63 14.58 9.13
CA MET A 90 -4.81 13.94 8.54
C MET A 90 -4.79 13.99 7.01
N ALA A 91 -4.42 15.13 6.42
CA ALA A 91 -4.28 15.26 4.97
C ALA A 91 -3.24 14.28 4.40
N LEU A 92 -2.09 14.12 5.06
CA LEU A 92 -1.07 13.16 4.66
C LEU A 92 -1.57 11.72 4.76
N LEU A 93 -2.03 11.30 5.95
CA LEU A 93 -2.32 9.88 6.22
C LEU A 93 -3.57 9.36 5.50
N PHE A 94 -4.58 10.21 5.29
CA PHE A 94 -5.85 9.80 4.68
C PHE A 94 -6.03 10.23 3.23
N HIS A 95 -5.35 11.29 2.80
CA HIS A 95 -5.48 11.81 1.43
C HIS A 95 -4.18 11.69 0.63
N GLY A 96 -3.07 11.32 1.26
CA GLY A 96 -1.76 11.27 0.61
C GLY A 96 -1.23 12.66 0.27
N GLU A 97 -1.74 13.72 0.91
CA GLU A 97 -1.39 15.10 0.61
C GLU A 97 -0.24 15.56 1.52
N PRO A 98 0.99 15.68 0.99
CA PRO A 98 2.13 16.11 1.81
C PRO A 98 2.02 17.60 2.17
N PRO A 99 2.47 18.00 3.37
CA PRO A 99 2.47 19.41 3.78
C PRO A 99 3.52 20.26 3.04
N LEU A 100 4.51 19.62 2.41
CA LEU A 100 5.55 20.26 1.61
C LEU A 100 5.58 19.66 0.21
N ASP A 101 5.77 20.54 -0.77
CA ASP A 101 6.07 20.15 -2.14
C ASP A 101 7.54 19.69 -2.22
N LEU A 102 7.75 18.40 -2.46
CA LEU A 102 9.07 17.80 -2.73
C LEU A 102 9.12 17.26 -4.16
N THR A 103 10.29 17.36 -4.78
CA THR A 103 10.62 16.67 -6.03
C THR A 103 10.78 15.16 -5.80
N THR A 104 10.73 14.37 -6.88
CA THR A 104 10.97 12.91 -6.81
C THR A 104 12.35 12.62 -6.21
N GLU A 105 13.34 13.41 -6.62
CA GLU A 105 14.73 13.28 -6.21
C GLU A 105 14.91 13.58 -4.73
N GLU A 106 14.31 14.64 -4.20
CA GLU A 106 14.33 14.96 -2.78
C GLU A 106 13.66 13.86 -1.95
N PHE A 107 12.47 13.42 -2.36
CA PHE A 107 11.77 12.33 -1.68
C PHE A 107 12.63 11.05 -1.64
N LYS A 108 13.20 10.66 -2.80
CA LYS A 108 14.10 9.49 -2.91
C LYS A 108 15.35 9.64 -2.05
N GLN A 109 15.93 10.84 -1.95
CA GLN A 109 17.09 11.11 -1.10
C GLN A 109 16.76 10.92 0.37
N LEU A 110 15.60 11.39 0.82
CA LEU A 110 15.18 11.31 2.22
C LEU A 110 14.89 9.87 2.68
N ILE A 111 14.12 9.10 1.91
CA ILE A 111 13.79 7.71 2.29
C ILE A 111 14.87 6.69 1.89
N GLY A 112 15.78 7.09 1.01
CA GLY A 112 16.84 6.23 0.48
C GLY A 112 16.42 5.38 -0.72
N SER A 113 17.41 5.02 -1.55
CA SER A 113 17.16 4.37 -2.86
C SER A 113 16.49 3.00 -2.77
N ASN A 114 16.76 2.22 -1.71
CA ASN A 114 16.13 0.91 -1.55
C ASN A 114 14.64 1.04 -1.20
N LYS A 115 14.30 1.83 -0.17
CA LYS A 115 12.91 2.12 0.19
C LYS A 115 12.16 2.76 -0.96
N TYR A 116 12.80 3.65 -1.74
CA TYR A 116 12.18 4.23 -2.93
C TYR A 116 11.80 3.19 -3.99
N ARG A 117 12.68 2.21 -4.27
CA ARG A 117 12.34 1.11 -5.18
C ARG A 117 11.18 0.25 -4.63
N GLN A 118 11.20 -0.04 -3.33
CA GLN A 118 10.11 -0.80 -2.70
C GLN A 118 8.79 -0.01 -2.68
N TYR A 119 8.86 1.30 -2.52
CA TYR A 119 7.72 2.20 -2.65
C TYR A 119 7.14 2.16 -4.08
N LEU A 120 7.98 2.18 -5.12
CA LEU A 120 7.50 2.03 -6.49
C LEU A 120 6.81 0.68 -6.71
N ASN A 121 7.31 -0.39 -6.09
CA ASN A 121 6.63 -1.69 -6.11
C ASN A 121 5.24 -1.62 -5.46
N TYR A 122 5.10 -0.93 -4.32
CA TYR A 122 3.79 -0.72 -3.70
C TYR A 122 2.87 0.10 -4.60
N PHE A 123 3.37 1.23 -5.12
CA PHE A 123 2.55 2.12 -5.95
C PHE A 123 2.04 1.41 -7.21
N TYR A 124 2.91 0.76 -7.97
CA TYR A 124 2.48 0.08 -9.20
C TYR A 124 1.77 -1.24 -8.92
N GLY A 125 2.23 -2.00 -7.92
CA GLY A 125 1.73 -3.34 -7.66
C GLY A 125 0.49 -3.42 -6.78
N ILE A 126 0.16 -2.35 -6.06
CA ILE A 126 -1.03 -2.27 -5.21
C ILE A 126 -1.90 -1.10 -5.63
N THR A 127 -1.43 0.14 -5.48
CA THR A 127 -2.27 1.33 -5.73
C THR A 127 -2.80 1.39 -7.17
N VAL A 128 -1.93 1.23 -8.16
CA VAL A 128 -2.33 1.24 -9.57
C VAL A 128 -3.13 0.00 -9.94
N GLU A 129 -2.83 -1.15 -9.35
CA GLU A 129 -3.54 -2.41 -9.61
C GLU A 129 -4.99 -2.37 -9.06
N GLU A 130 -5.22 -1.75 -7.90
CA GLU A 130 -6.55 -1.48 -7.36
C GLU A 130 -7.34 -0.51 -8.25
N ALA A 131 -6.69 0.58 -8.69
CA ALA A 131 -7.30 1.53 -9.60
C ALA A 131 -7.66 0.91 -10.96
N LEU A 132 -6.83 -0.01 -11.48
CA LEU A 132 -7.15 -0.78 -12.68
C LEU A 132 -8.45 -1.57 -12.51
N ILE A 133 -8.61 -2.27 -11.38
CA ILE A 133 -9.83 -3.04 -11.09
C ILE A 133 -11.06 -2.13 -11.03
N LEU A 134 -10.95 -0.96 -10.39
CA LEU A 134 -12.04 0.02 -10.37
C LEU A 134 -12.37 0.52 -11.78
N ALA A 135 -11.36 0.80 -12.62
CA ALA A 135 -11.56 1.25 -13.99
C ALA A 135 -12.33 0.21 -14.83
N VAL A 136 -11.93 -1.06 -14.75
CA VAL A 136 -12.60 -2.16 -15.46
C VAL A 136 -14.02 -2.38 -14.91
N GLN A 137 -14.21 -2.26 -13.59
CA GLN A 137 -15.54 -2.36 -12.98
C GLN A 137 -16.48 -1.24 -13.47
N GLU A 138 -15.98 -0.02 -13.62
CA GLU A 138 -16.75 1.09 -14.18
C GLU A 138 -17.13 0.87 -15.65
N GLU A 139 -16.22 0.32 -16.46
CA GLU A 139 -16.49 -0.03 -17.87
C GLU A 139 -17.63 -1.06 -17.95
N ILE A 140 -17.54 -2.16 -17.19
CA ILE A 140 -18.58 -3.21 -17.16
C ILE A 140 -19.92 -2.65 -16.67
N ARG A 141 -19.92 -1.81 -15.63
CA ARG A 141 -21.15 -1.15 -15.15
C ARG A 141 -21.81 -0.29 -16.24
N LYS A 142 -21.03 0.44 -17.04
CA LYS A 142 -21.55 1.26 -18.14
C LYS A 142 -22.12 0.40 -19.26
N GLU A 143 -21.47 -0.70 -19.62
CA GLU A 143 -21.95 -1.67 -20.60
C GLU A 143 -23.29 -2.29 -20.16
N LYS A 144 -23.35 -2.83 -18.93
CA LYS A 144 -24.54 -3.48 -18.38
C LYS A 144 -25.74 -2.56 -18.25
N ARG A 145 -25.53 -1.31 -17.81
CA ARG A 145 -26.58 -0.26 -17.81
C ARG A 145 -27.15 0.00 -19.19
N THR A 146 -26.30 -0.02 -20.23
CA THR A 146 -26.73 0.18 -21.61
C THR A 146 -27.53 -1.03 -22.12
N SER A 147 -27.22 -2.24 -21.64
CA SER A 147 -27.89 -3.48 -22.02
C SER A 147 -29.12 -3.85 -21.18
N GLY A 148 -29.47 -3.06 -20.16
CA GLY A 148 -30.63 -3.31 -19.30
C GLY A 148 -30.49 -4.53 -18.37
N TYR A 149 -29.27 -5.01 -18.13
CA TYR A 149 -28.97 -6.17 -17.28
C TYR A 149 -28.40 -5.70 -15.95
N ASP A 150 -29.04 -6.06 -14.83
CA ASP A 150 -28.73 -5.52 -13.50
C ASP A 150 -28.44 -6.63 -12.47
N ASN A 151 -27.36 -7.39 -12.69
CA ASN A 151 -26.86 -8.33 -11.68
C ASN A 151 -25.45 -7.91 -11.23
N GLU A 152 -25.35 -7.43 -9.99
CA GLU A 152 -24.13 -6.88 -9.39
C GLU A 152 -23.09 -7.97 -9.04
N HIS A 153 -23.52 -9.17 -8.66
CA HIS A 153 -22.62 -10.29 -8.34
C HIS A 153 -21.83 -10.81 -9.53
N ASP A 154 -22.35 -10.62 -10.74
CA ASP A 154 -21.68 -11.01 -11.98
C ASP A 154 -20.53 -10.05 -12.33
N ILE A 155 -20.58 -8.80 -11.84
CA ILE A 155 -19.59 -7.77 -12.18
C ILE A 155 -18.22 -8.11 -11.61
N ASP A 156 -18.12 -8.53 -10.34
CA ASP A 156 -16.83 -8.81 -9.71
C ASP A 156 -16.09 -9.96 -10.40
N ASN A 157 -16.79 -11.05 -10.74
CA ASN A 157 -16.18 -12.15 -11.48
C ASN A 157 -15.79 -11.74 -12.90
N GLU A 158 -16.63 -10.95 -13.56
CA GLU A 158 -16.36 -10.43 -14.90
C GLU A 158 -15.14 -9.50 -14.93
N VAL A 159 -14.95 -8.64 -13.93
CA VAL A 159 -13.76 -7.79 -13.80
C VAL A 159 -12.50 -8.64 -13.75
N TYR A 160 -12.47 -9.66 -12.88
CA TYR A 160 -11.28 -10.50 -12.73
C TYR A 160 -11.04 -11.36 -13.97
N GLN A 161 -12.10 -11.86 -14.61
CA GLN A 161 -12.00 -12.58 -15.87
C GLN A 161 -11.40 -11.70 -16.97
N ARG A 162 -11.90 -10.46 -17.14
CA ARG A 162 -11.37 -9.53 -18.14
C ARG A 162 -9.93 -9.13 -17.86
N THR A 163 -9.56 -8.91 -16.60
CA THR A 163 -8.21 -8.42 -16.23
C THR A 163 -7.17 -9.52 -16.14
N TYR A 164 -7.50 -10.69 -15.58
CA TYR A 164 -6.55 -11.76 -15.27
C TYR A 164 -6.83 -13.09 -16.00
N GLY A 165 -7.98 -13.22 -16.67
CA GLY A 165 -8.37 -14.45 -17.35
C GLY A 165 -8.95 -15.54 -16.43
N ASP A 166 -9.26 -15.22 -15.18
CA ASP A 166 -9.88 -16.16 -14.24
C ASP A 166 -10.75 -15.41 -13.21
N THR A 167 -11.57 -16.15 -12.46
CA THR A 167 -12.42 -15.61 -11.40
C THR A 167 -11.63 -15.18 -10.17
N LYS A 168 -12.17 -14.21 -9.41
CA LYS A 168 -11.59 -13.78 -8.13
C LYS A 168 -11.35 -14.93 -7.17
N THR A 169 -12.31 -15.86 -7.09
CA THR A 169 -12.25 -17.02 -6.19
C THR A 169 -11.13 -17.98 -6.58
N ALA A 170 -10.96 -18.29 -7.87
CA ALA A 170 -9.90 -19.17 -8.33
C ALA A 170 -8.52 -18.57 -8.09
N LEU A 171 -8.35 -17.28 -8.39
CA LEU A 171 -7.11 -16.55 -8.13
C LEU A 171 -6.79 -16.48 -6.63
N LEU A 172 -7.78 -16.18 -5.80
CA LEU A 172 -7.60 -16.14 -4.34
C LEU A 172 -7.20 -17.52 -3.77
N ASN A 173 -7.82 -18.59 -4.27
CA ASN A 173 -7.47 -19.96 -3.87
C ASN A 173 -6.03 -20.31 -4.25
N SER A 174 -5.59 -19.91 -5.46
CA SER A 174 -4.21 -20.11 -5.91
C SER A 174 -3.21 -19.31 -5.06
N PHE A 175 -3.46 -18.02 -4.85
CA PHE A 175 -2.66 -17.18 -3.94
C PHE A 175 -2.52 -17.81 -2.56
N ARG A 176 -3.63 -18.24 -1.95
CA ARG A 176 -3.60 -18.84 -0.61
C ARG A 176 -2.87 -20.18 -0.57
N ARG A 177 -2.98 -20.99 -1.62
CA ARG A 177 -2.25 -22.26 -1.74
C ARG A 177 -0.74 -22.03 -1.89
N GLU A 178 -0.34 -21.01 -2.61
CA GLU A 178 1.07 -20.66 -2.82
C GLU A 178 1.73 -20.05 -1.58
N ASN A 179 0.96 -19.39 -0.73
CA ASN A 179 1.44 -18.68 0.47
C ASN A 179 1.03 -19.40 1.79
N ASP A 180 0.61 -20.66 1.72
CA ASP A 180 0.21 -21.48 2.86
C ASP A 180 -0.89 -20.86 3.76
N TYR A 181 -1.76 -20.02 3.19
CA TYR A 181 -2.88 -19.41 3.89
C TYR A 181 -4.08 -20.36 4.04
N PRO A 182 -4.82 -20.30 5.18
CA PRO A 182 -6.07 -21.04 5.35
C PRO A 182 -7.14 -20.62 4.34
N GLN A 183 -7.85 -21.60 3.78
CA GLN A 183 -8.97 -21.36 2.85
C GLN A 183 -10.25 -20.94 3.60
N ARG A 184 -10.33 -19.67 3.99
CA ARG A 184 -11.45 -19.08 4.76
C ARG A 184 -12.35 -18.21 3.88
N ARG A 185 -13.58 -17.95 4.32
CA ARG A 185 -14.48 -17.01 3.60
C ARG A 185 -14.09 -15.55 3.80
N SER A 186 -13.50 -15.20 4.93
CA SER A 186 -12.99 -13.87 5.22
C SER A 186 -11.58 -13.68 4.66
N ILE A 187 -11.23 -12.43 4.39
CA ILE A 187 -9.88 -11.96 4.06
C ILE A 187 -9.58 -10.77 4.98
N ILE A 188 -8.40 -10.74 5.61
CA ILE A 188 -7.98 -9.58 6.41
C ILE A 188 -7.33 -8.53 5.52
N LEU A 189 -7.20 -7.29 6.01
CA LEU A 189 -6.68 -6.18 5.19
C LEU A 189 -5.26 -6.44 4.67
N THR A 190 -4.36 -6.97 5.51
CA THR A 190 -2.99 -7.33 5.11
C THR A 190 -2.97 -8.39 4.01
N GLU A 191 -3.75 -9.47 4.20
CA GLU A 191 -3.92 -10.54 3.21
C GLU A 191 -4.51 -10.00 1.90
N LEU A 192 -5.41 -9.01 1.96
CA LEU A 192 -5.96 -8.36 0.77
C LEU A 192 -4.88 -7.57 0.01
N LYS A 193 -4.02 -6.82 0.70
CA LYS A 193 -2.91 -6.10 0.07
C LYS A 193 -1.90 -7.06 -0.56
N GLU A 194 -1.55 -8.14 0.14
CA GLU A 194 -0.71 -9.22 -0.39
C GLU A 194 -1.33 -9.87 -1.63
N PHE A 195 -2.64 -10.17 -1.59
CA PHE A 195 -3.36 -10.73 -2.73
C PHE A 195 -3.36 -9.76 -3.92
N THR A 196 -3.51 -8.46 -3.70
CA THR A 196 -3.39 -7.45 -4.75
C THR A 196 -1.99 -7.45 -5.36
N TYR A 197 -0.94 -7.43 -4.54
CA TYR A 197 0.43 -7.48 -5.03
C TYR A 197 0.73 -8.77 -5.81
N TRP A 198 0.24 -9.91 -5.32
CA TRP A 198 0.33 -11.19 -6.00
C TRP A 198 -0.37 -11.15 -7.37
N ARG A 199 -1.55 -10.53 -7.49
CA ARG A 199 -2.26 -10.37 -8.77
C ARG A 199 -1.50 -9.51 -9.77
N PHE A 200 -0.84 -8.45 -9.30
CA PHE A 200 0.07 -7.67 -10.13
C PHE A 200 1.19 -8.56 -10.70
N LYS A 201 1.88 -9.34 -9.85
CA LYS A 201 2.92 -10.28 -10.29
C LYS A 201 2.36 -11.35 -11.25
N TYR A 202 1.17 -11.86 -10.95
CA TYR A 202 0.46 -12.81 -11.82
C TYR A 202 0.25 -12.21 -13.21
N ARG A 203 -0.24 -10.97 -13.31
CA ARG A 203 -0.44 -10.25 -14.58
C ARG A 203 0.89 -10.04 -15.33
N LEU A 204 1.96 -9.68 -14.63
CA LEU A 204 3.28 -9.54 -15.24
C LEU A 204 3.79 -10.84 -15.89
N ASN A 205 3.46 -11.98 -15.30
CA ASN A 205 3.93 -13.29 -15.76
C ASN A 205 3.03 -13.92 -16.84
N HIS A 206 1.74 -13.60 -16.87
CA HIS A 206 0.75 -14.31 -17.71
C HIS A 206 0.18 -13.45 -18.85
N CYS A 207 0.37 -12.13 -18.84
CA CYS A 207 -0.08 -11.24 -19.92
C CYS A 207 1.08 -10.81 -20.83
N ASP A 208 0.76 -10.49 -22.07
CA ASP A 208 1.75 -9.89 -22.97
C ASP A 208 2.11 -8.46 -22.54
N LYS A 209 3.27 -7.99 -22.99
CA LYS A 209 3.82 -6.68 -22.61
C LYS A 209 2.93 -5.50 -23.02
N ALA A 210 2.22 -5.61 -24.14
CA ALA A 210 1.36 -4.53 -24.63
C ALA A 210 0.11 -4.41 -23.74
N ARG A 211 -0.49 -5.54 -23.38
CA ARG A 211 -1.58 -5.60 -22.41
C ARG A 211 -1.16 -5.06 -21.05
N ILE A 212 -0.01 -5.47 -20.52
CA ILE A 212 0.52 -4.96 -19.24
C ILE A 212 0.61 -3.43 -19.26
N ALA A 213 1.20 -2.86 -20.32
CA ALA A 213 1.36 -1.42 -20.46
C ALA A 213 0.02 -0.67 -20.58
N SER A 214 -0.93 -1.21 -21.35
CA SER A 214 -2.28 -0.64 -21.49
C SER A 214 -3.05 -0.64 -20.17
N ASP A 215 -3.02 -1.76 -19.44
CA ASP A 215 -3.70 -1.92 -18.16
C ASP A 215 -3.10 -1.00 -17.09
N THR A 216 -1.76 -0.91 -17.02
CA THR A 216 -1.09 0.03 -16.13
C THR A 216 -1.43 1.48 -16.48
N LYS A 217 -1.51 1.83 -17.77
CA LYS A 217 -1.97 3.15 -18.21
C LYS A 217 -3.43 3.42 -17.78
N LYS A 218 -4.32 2.45 -17.94
CA LYS A 218 -5.72 2.53 -17.50
C LYS A 218 -5.83 2.79 -15.99
N GLY A 219 -5.08 2.05 -15.18
CA GLY A 219 -5.04 2.25 -13.72
C GLY A 219 -4.54 3.65 -13.34
N LEU A 220 -3.47 4.13 -13.97
CA LEU A 220 -2.94 5.49 -13.76
C LEU A 220 -3.95 6.58 -14.16
N GLU A 221 -4.66 6.41 -15.27
CA GLU A 221 -5.71 7.34 -15.70
C GLU A 221 -6.88 7.35 -14.72
N GLN A 222 -7.24 6.20 -14.14
CA GLN A 222 -8.28 6.11 -13.13
C GLN A 222 -7.92 6.85 -11.85
N LEU A 223 -6.68 6.72 -11.35
CA LEU A 223 -6.20 7.49 -10.20
C LEU A 223 -6.30 8.99 -10.45
N LYS A 224 -5.91 9.45 -11.64
CA LYS A 224 -6.03 10.86 -12.03
C LYS A 224 -7.48 11.36 -12.01
N ARG A 225 -8.45 10.53 -12.42
CA ARG A 225 -9.88 10.88 -12.46
C ARG A 225 -10.50 10.97 -11.07
N GLN A 226 -10.14 10.05 -10.18
CA GLN A 226 -10.71 9.99 -8.84
C GLN A 226 -10.21 11.13 -7.93
N GLY A 227 -9.18 11.88 -8.36
CA GLY A 227 -8.50 12.84 -7.48
C GLY A 227 -7.78 12.17 -6.30
N THR A 228 -7.85 10.84 -6.22
CA THR A 228 -7.15 10.01 -5.24
C THR A 228 -5.69 9.95 -5.61
N ASN A 229 -4.92 10.86 -5.04
CA ASN A 229 -3.46 10.86 -5.06
C ASN A 229 -2.90 9.99 -3.91
N HIS A 230 -3.58 8.89 -3.59
CA HIS A 230 -3.16 8.01 -2.49
C HIS A 230 -1.74 7.51 -2.81
N ASN A 231 -0.79 7.90 -1.99
CA ASN A 231 0.64 7.59 -2.04
C ASN A 231 1.52 8.30 -3.08
N PHE A 232 1.02 9.22 -3.93
CA PHE A 232 1.89 9.93 -4.89
C PHE A 232 1.82 11.46 -4.69
N PRO A 233 2.93 12.16 -4.42
CA PRO A 233 2.95 13.62 -4.39
C PRO A 233 2.45 14.16 -5.74
N ARG A 234 1.48 15.07 -5.67
CA ARG A 234 0.61 15.61 -6.75
C ARG A 234 1.29 15.94 -8.10
N LYS A 235 2.62 16.10 -8.16
CA LYS A 235 3.35 16.56 -9.34
C LYS A 235 4.46 15.63 -9.86
N LEU A 236 4.66 14.45 -9.26
CA LEU A 236 5.67 13.50 -9.79
C LEU A 236 5.22 12.77 -11.07
N VAL A 237 3.95 12.90 -11.45
CA VAL A 237 3.38 12.35 -12.70
C VAL A 237 3.45 13.37 -13.85
N THR A 238 3.76 14.64 -13.56
CA THR A 238 3.75 15.74 -14.55
C THR A 238 5.13 16.09 -15.10
N ASP A 239 6.22 15.50 -14.59
CA ASP A 239 7.55 15.65 -15.20
C ASP A 239 7.72 14.64 -16.34
N LYS A 240 7.17 15.01 -17.50
CA LYS A 240 7.61 14.56 -18.81
C LYS A 240 7.79 15.75 -19.74
#